data_AF-A0A0E9WR80-F1
#
_entry.id   AF-A0A0E9WR80-F1
#
_cell.length_a   1.000
_cell.length_b   1.000
_cell.length_c   1.000
_cell.angle_alpha   90.00
_cell.angle_beta   90.00
_cell.angle_gamma   90.00
#
_symmetry.space_group_name_H-M   'P 1'
#
loop_
_entity.id
_entity.type
_entity.pdbx_description
1 polymer ?
#
loop_
_entity_poly.entity_id
_entity_poly.type
_entity_poly.pdbx_seq_one_letter_code
_entity_poly.pdbx_strand_id
1 'polypeptide(L)'
;MVTSGLDRKLKVFDIRTFQPLKSYFLPAGASCLSLSQRGLLCASTGNIVQVYQDVCNTPVKKPYMTHRVRGSVYGAQFCPFEDVLGVGHAEGFTSMIVPGAGEPNFDGLDANPYRSVKQRQEWEVKALLEKVQPELIGLDPGQLGLVGRASWEQRHQDKVQALGFDPLAKVKYTPKFKTKGRSSSGKVQKRKKQVAHEDQRDQIRETVE
;
A
#
# COMPACT_ATOMS: atom_id res chain seq x y z
N MET A 1 5.12 6.12 3.84
CA MET A 1 6.27 6.18 4.77
C MET A 1 6.70 7.64 4.93
N VAL A 2 7.11 8.05 6.13
CA VAL A 2 7.63 9.40 6.39
C VAL A 2 8.99 9.29 7.05
N THR A 3 9.97 10.06 6.59
CA THR A 3 11.30 10.11 7.20
C THR A 3 11.74 11.55 7.42
N SER A 4 12.60 11.75 8.41
CA SER A 4 13.22 13.04 8.73
C SER A 4 14.73 12.87 8.69
N GLY A 5 15.42 13.84 8.09
CA GLY A 5 16.87 13.89 8.04
C GLY A 5 17.46 14.98 8.93
N LEU A 6 18.76 14.89 9.20
CA LEU A 6 19.55 15.96 9.83
C LEU A 6 19.65 17.22 8.95
N ASP A 7 19.33 17.09 7.67
CA ASP A 7 19.19 18.20 6.71
C ASP A 7 17.93 19.05 6.94
N ARG A 8 17.20 18.80 8.04
CA ARG A 8 15.96 19.49 8.44
C ARG A 8 14.85 19.33 7.41
N LYS A 9 14.90 18.26 6.60
CA LYS A 9 13.85 17.93 5.65
C LYS A 9 13.06 16.74 6.14
N LEU A 10 11.75 16.86 6.03
CA LEU A 10 10.81 15.76 6.22
C LEU A 10 10.29 15.32 4.85
N LYS A 11 10.49 14.05 4.51
CA LYS A 11 10.11 13.49 3.22
C LYS A 11 9.03 12.45 3.39
N VAL A 12 8.01 12.53 2.54
CA VAL A 12 6.93 11.55 2.45
C VAL A 12 7.19 10.69 1.22
N PHE A 13 7.15 9.38 1.40
CA PHE A 13 7.36 8.39 0.36
C PHE A 13 6.12 7.52 0.20
N ASP A 14 5.76 7.25 -1.04
CA ASP A 14 4.87 6.16 -1.37
C ASP A 14 5.66 4.84 -1.33
N ILE A 15 5.20 3.88 -0.53
CA ILE A 15 5.86 2.58 -0.36
C ILE A 15 5.52 1.66 -1.53
N ARG A 16 4.39 1.88 -2.22
CA ARG A 16 3.96 1.01 -3.32
C ARG A 16 4.76 1.29 -4.60
N THR A 17 5.03 2.57 -4.87
CA THR A 17 5.78 3.03 -6.05
C THR A 17 7.25 3.38 -5.74
N PHE A 18 7.63 3.43 -4.46
CA PHE A 18 8.94 3.87 -3.97
C PHE A 18 9.35 5.28 -4.39
N GLN A 19 8.37 6.15 -4.67
CA GLN A 19 8.64 7.53 -5.10
C GLN A 19 8.50 8.53 -3.95
N PRO A 20 9.34 9.58 -3.91
CA PRO A 20 9.15 10.69 -2.98
C PRO A 20 7.93 11.51 -3.44
N LEU A 21 6.91 11.60 -2.59
CA LEU A 21 5.72 12.38 -2.86
C LEU A 21 5.95 13.85 -2.55
N LYS A 22 6.45 14.14 -1.35
CA LYS A 22 6.58 15.51 -0.84
C LYS A 22 7.81 15.68 0.04
N SER A 23 8.33 16.89 0.05
CA SER A 23 9.40 17.31 0.95
C SER A 23 8.99 18.59 1.66
N TYR A 24 9.09 18.58 2.97
CA TYR A 24 8.82 19.73 3.85
C TYR A 24 10.11 20.14 4.55
N PHE A 25 10.19 21.41 4.93
CA PHE A 25 11.28 21.92 5.74
C PHE A 25 10.82 22.03 7.19
N LEU A 26 11.64 21.54 8.11
CA LEU A 26 11.43 21.65 9.54
C LEU A 26 12.42 22.66 10.13
N PRO A 27 12.10 23.30 11.28
CA PRO A 27 13.03 24.20 11.96
C PRO A 27 14.37 23.51 12.31
N ALA A 28 14.30 22.24 12.73
CA ALA A 28 15.43 21.34 12.95
C ALA A 28 15.00 19.91 12.57
N GLY A 29 15.97 19.00 12.42
CA GLY A 29 15.68 17.60 12.13
C GLY A 29 14.81 16.99 13.24
N ALA A 30 13.69 16.37 12.87
CA ALA A 30 12.83 15.72 13.84
C ALA A 30 13.52 14.49 14.43
N SER A 31 13.53 14.38 15.76
CA SER A 31 14.12 13.24 16.49
C SER A 31 13.20 12.03 16.47
N CYS A 32 11.88 12.25 16.57
CA CYS A 32 10.88 11.20 16.54
C CYS A 32 9.78 11.56 15.55
N LEU A 33 9.28 10.53 14.86
CA LEU A 33 8.13 10.62 13.96
C LEU A 33 7.12 9.53 14.35
N SER A 34 5.84 9.88 14.35
CA SER A 34 4.76 8.91 14.57
C SER A 34 3.56 9.27 13.70
N LEU A 35 2.91 8.27 13.12
CA LEU A 35 1.69 8.44 12.34
C LEU A 35 0.51 7.89 13.14
N SER A 36 -0.57 8.67 13.20
CA SER A 36 -1.83 8.24 13.79
C SER A 36 -2.61 7.35 12.84
N GLN A 37 -3.62 6.64 13.36
CA GLN A 37 -4.50 5.77 12.57
C GLN A 37 -5.23 6.55 11.46
N ARG A 38 -5.66 7.79 11.74
CA ARG A 38 -6.31 8.68 10.77
C ARG A 38 -5.33 9.51 9.92
N GLY A 39 -4.02 9.26 10.02
CA GLY A 39 -3.01 9.91 9.17
C GLY A 39 -2.50 11.27 9.67
N LEU A 40 -2.68 11.61 10.96
CA LEU A 40 -1.96 12.74 11.56
C LEU A 40 -0.50 12.36 11.80
N LEU A 41 0.41 13.27 11.49
CA LEU A 41 1.85 13.07 11.67
C LEU A 41 2.34 13.88 12.86
N CYS A 42 2.88 13.20 13.86
CA CYS A 42 3.66 13.82 14.91
C CYS A 42 5.13 13.89 14.49
N ALA A 43 5.74 15.06 14.65
CA ALA A 43 7.17 15.29 14.52
C ALA A 43 7.68 16.05 15.76
N SER A 44 8.62 15.45 16.49
CA SER A 44 9.26 16.09 17.64
C SER A 44 10.60 16.70 17.25
N THR A 45 10.84 17.94 17.66
CA THR A 45 12.08 18.68 17.42
C THR A 45 12.59 19.22 18.75
N GLY A 46 13.59 18.54 19.34
CA GLY A 46 14.09 18.89 20.67
C GLY A 46 13.00 18.76 21.74
N ASN A 47 12.55 19.88 22.30
CA ASN A 47 11.48 19.95 23.30
C ASN A 47 10.11 20.35 22.74
N ILE A 48 9.97 20.51 21.42
CA ILE A 48 8.72 20.90 20.77
C ILE A 48 8.16 19.70 20.03
N VAL A 49 6.90 19.39 20.28
CA VAL A 49 6.11 18.39 19.55
C VAL A 49 5.17 19.12 18.61
N GLN A 50 5.22 18.76 17.32
CA GLN A 50 4.38 19.35 16.28
C GLN A 50 3.54 18.25 15.65
N VAL A 51 2.24 18.47 15.52
CA VAL A 51 1.32 17.57 14.83
C VAL A 51 0.90 18.22 13.53
N TYR A 52 0.90 17.46 12.44
CA TYR A 52 0.54 17.89 11.09
C TYR A 52 -0.61 17.02 10.57
N GLN A 53 -1.57 17.65 9.88
CA GLN A 53 -2.71 16.98 9.27
C GLN A 53 -2.50 16.83 7.76
N ASP A 54 -2.98 15.72 7.18
CA ASP A 54 -3.03 15.50 5.73
C ASP A 54 -1.70 15.62 4.97
N VAL A 55 -0.60 15.22 5.62
CA VAL A 55 0.77 15.37 5.09
C VAL A 55 0.98 14.68 3.73
N CYS A 56 0.24 13.61 3.46
CA CYS A 56 0.25 12.91 2.18
C CYS A 56 -0.48 13.68 1.07
N ASN A 57 -1.65 14.27 1.35
CA ASN A 57 -2.57 14.78 0.31
C ASN A 57 -2.41 16.28 0.06
N THR A 58 -2.42 17.11 1.10
CA THR A 58 -2.34 18.57 0.97
C THR A 58 -0.94 19.09 1.32
N PRO A 59 -0.47 20.19 0.71
CA PRO A 59 0.79 20.80 1.11
C PRO A 59 0.60 21.56 2.43
N VAL A 60 1.19 21.04 3.49
CA VAL A 60 1.04 21.61 4.84
C VAL A 60 2.01 22.77 5.06
N LYS A 61 1.49 23.96 5.35
CA LYS A 61 2.29 25.16 5.64
C LYS A 61 2.51 25.42 7.12
N LYS A 62 1.59 24.95 7.97
CA LYS A 62 1.60 25.16 9.42
C LYS A 62 1.21 23.86 10.12
N PRO A 63 1.79 23.56 11.29
CA PRO A 63 1.33 22.44 12.10
C PRO A 63 -0.12 22.65 12.53
N TYR A 64 -0.87 21.56 12.62
CA TYR A 64 -2.22 21.52 13.20
C TYR A 64 -2.19 21.92 14.68
N MET A 65 -1.23 21.38 15.43
CA MET A 65 -1.02 21.70 16.84
C MET A 65 0.45 21.65 17.19
N THR A 66 0.84 22.47 18.17
CA THR A 66 2.20 22.46 18.72
C THR A 66 2.14 22.48 20.23
N HIS A 67 2.96 21.65 20.86
CA HIS A 67 3.08 21.60 22.31
C HIS A 67 4.56 21.60 22.70
N ARG A 68 4.90 22.37 23.73
CA ARG A 68 6.26 22.44 24.25
C ARG A 68 6.32 21.68 25.56
N VAL A 69 7.20 20.70 25.60
CA VAL A 69 7.39 19.83 26.76
C VAL A 69 8.60 20.31 27.56
N ARG A 70 8.67 19.90 28.82
CA ARG A 70 9.82 20.18 29.68
C ARG A 70 10.90 19.11 29.48
N GLY A 71 12.03 19.53 28.93
CA GLY A 71 13.11 18.64 28.52
C GLY A 71 13.02 18.16 27.06
N SER A 72 14.05 17.45 26.61
CA SER A 72 14.12 16.92 25.25
C SER A 72 13.21 15.69 25.10
N VAL A 73 12.57 15.55 23.94
CA VAL A 73 11.70 14.42 23.58
C VAL A 73 12.56 13.27 23.03
N TYR A 74 12.34 12.07 23.56
CA TYR A 74 13.00 10.83 23.15
C TYR A 74 12.09 9.89 22.36
N GLY A 75 10.77 10.00 22.56
CA GLY A 75 9.79 9.18 21.86
C GLY A 75 8.42 9.84 21.85
N ALA A 76 7.68 9.62 20.78
CA ALA A 76 6.28 10.03 20.68
C ALA A 76 5.50 8.93 19.96
N GLN A 77 4.34 8.56 20.50
CA GLN A 77 3.48 7.53 19.93
C GLN A 77 2.01 7.84 20.19
N PHE A 78 1.18 7.71 19.15
CA PHE A 78 -0.26 7.83 19.30
C PHE A 78 -0.84 6.62 20.03
N CYS A 79 -1.79 6.87 20.93
CA CYS A 79 -2.59 5.84 21.55
C CYS A 79 -3.52 5.23 20.49
N PRO A 80 -3.58 3.90 20.32
CA PRO A 80 -4.56 3.26 19.44
C PRO A 80 -5.99 3.56 19.89
N PHE A 81 -6.88 3.87 18.95
CA PHE A 81 -8.33 4.08 19.15
C PHE A 81 -8.72 5.28 20.04
N GLU A 82 -7.75 6.07 20.49
CA GLU A 82 -7.97 7.25 21.33
C GLU A 82 -7.27 8.47 20.76
N ASP A 83 -7.84 9.65 21.03
CA ASP A 83 -7.29 10.95 20.61
C ASP A 83 -6.17 11.42 21.55
N VAL A 84 -5.18 10.56 21.80
CA VAL A 84 -4.08 10.83 22.73
C VAL A 84 -2.73 10.56 22.06
N LEU A 85 -1.78 11.46 22.26
CA LEU A 85 -0.38 11.29 21.93
C LEU A 85 0.42 11.16 23.22
N GLY A 86 1.06 10.01 23.42
CA GLY A 86 2.05 9.83 24.48
C GLY A 86 3.40 10.39 24.05
N VAL A 87 3.99 11.24 24.88
CA VAL A 87 5.30 11.85 24.65
C VAL A 87 6.23 11.51 25.82
N GLY A 88 7.29 10.77 25.53
CA GLY A 88 8.39 10.52 26.46
C GLY A 88 9.46 11.60 26.33
N HIS A 89 9.75 12.29 27.42
CA HIS A 89 10.74 13.37 27.50
C HIS A 89 11.67 13.19 28.70
N ALA A 90 12.71 14.00 28.80
CA ALA A 90 13.73 13.88 29.86
C ALA A 90 13.18 13.96 31.29
N GLU A 91 12.06 14.64 31.50
CA GLU A 91 11.40 14.76 32.82
C GLU A 91 10.33 13.69 33.06
N GLY A 92 10.14 12.74 32.14
CA GLY A 92 9.18 11.63 32.30
C GLY A 92 8.27 11.48 31.09
N PHE A 93 6.96 11.44 31.34
CA PHE A 93 5.95 11.17 30.33
C PHE A 93 4.82 12.19 30.40
N THR A 94 4.39 12.67 29.23
CA THR A 94 3.23 13.56 29.09
C THR A 94 2.26 12.95 28.09
N SER A 95 0.99 12.82 28.46
CA SER A 95 -0.11 12.51 27.54
C SER A 95 -0.74 13.82 27.04
N MET A 96 -0.70 14.01 25.73
CA MET A 96 -1.29 15.17 25.05
C MET A 96 -2.54 14.74 24.30
N ILE A 97 -3.66 15.42 24.51
CA ILE A 97 -4.89 15.18 23.75
C ILE A 97 -4.70 15.74 22.34
N VAL A 98 -4.89 14.92 21.31
CA VAL A 98 -4.80 15.30 19.90
C VAL A 98 -6.13 14.92 19.22
N PRO A 99 -7.06 15.89 19.09
CA PRO A 99 -8.36 15.61 18.50
C PRO A 99 -8.23 15.10 17.06
N GLY A 100 -8.91 13.99 16.76
CA GLY A 100 -8.93 13.34 15.45
C GLY A 100 -7.77 12.38 15.17
N ALA A 101 -6.95 12.04 16.16
CA ALA A 101 -5.82 11.12 16.01
C ALA A 101 -6.21 9.64 15.94
N GLY A 102 -7.13 9.22 16.81
CA GLY A 102 -7.55 7.84 16.96
C GLY A 102 -8.67 7.45 16.00
N GLU A 103 -8.69 6.19 15.61
CA GLU A 103 -9.81 5.61 14.88
C GLU A 103 -10.95 5.29 15.86
N PRO A 104 -12.14 5.91 15.72
CA PRO A 104 -13.22 5.72 16.69
C PRO A 104 -13.90 4.35 16.58
N ASN A 105 -13.87 3.75 15.38
CA ASN A 105 -14.54 2.48 15.09
C ASN A 105 -13.49 1.35 15.10
N PHE A 106 -13.29 0.71 16.24
CA PHE A 106 -12.36 -0.42 16.35
C PHE A 106 -13.04 -1.74 15.95
N ASP A 107 -12.25 -2.66 15.38
CA ASP A 107 -12.69 -4.05 15.19
C ASP A 107 -12.49 -4.83 16.49
N GLY A 108 -13.59 -5.27 17.10
CA GLY A 108 -13.60 -6.02 18.35
C GLY A 108 -12.92 -7.38 18.27
N LEU A 109 -12.82 -7.99 17.09
CA LEU A 109 -12.19 -9.29 16.90
C LEU A 109 -10.65 -9.18 16.75
N ASP A 110 -10.17 -8.08 16.16
CA ASP A 110 -8.75 -7.89 15.90
C ASP A 110 -8.02 -7.20 17.07
N ALA A 111 -8.45 -6.00 17.45
CA ALA A 111 -7.77 -5.17 18.45
C ALA A 111 -8.79 -4.43 19.33
N ASN A 112 -9.30 -5.12 20.35
CA ASN A 112 -10.30 -4.58 21.27
C ASN A 112 -9.64 -3.94 22.51
N PRO A 113 -9.84 -2.63 22.77
CA PRO A 113 -9.32 -1.96 23.97
C PRO A 113 -10.01 -2.42 25.26
N TYR A 114 -11.24 -2.93 25.18
CA TYR A 114 -12.06 -3.35 26.33
C TYR A 114 -12.08 -4.87 26.54
N ARG A 115 -10.97 -5.56 26.27
CA ARG A 115 -10.89 -7.03 26.41
C ARG A 115 -11.09 -7.50 27.84
N SER A 116 -11.99 -8.46 28.01
CA SER A 116 -12.07 -9.25 29.25
C SER A 116 -10.88 -10.22 29.37
N VAL A 117 -10.63 -10.72 30.58
CA VAL A 117 -9.55 -11.69 30.84
C VAL A 117 -9.69 -12.95 29.98
N LYS A 118 -10.92 -13.45 29.80
CA LYS A 118 -11.20 -14.63 28.97
C LYS A 118 -10.90 -14.36 27.49
N GLN A 119 -11.40 -13.24 26.97
CA GLN A 119 -11.14 -12.83 25.58
C GLN A 119 -9.64 -12.65 25.31
N ARG A 120 -8.87 -12.14 26.28
CA ARG A 120 -7.42 -12.02 26.17
C ARG A 120 -6.74 -13.40 26.04
N GLN A 121 -7.14 -14.35 26.87
CA GLN A 121 -6.61 -15.73 26.83
C GLN A 121 -6.92 -16.42 25.50
N GLU A 122 -8.17 -16.33 25.04
CA GLU A 122 -8.59 -16.91 23.76
C GLU A 122 -7.89 -16.24 22.57
N TRP A 123 -7.76 -14.92 22.59
CA TRP A 123 -7.07 -14.18 21.53
C TRP A 123 -5.58 -14.53 21.46
N GLU A 124 -4.92 -14.72 22.60
CA GLU A 124 -3.51 -15.14 22.63
C GLU A 124 -3.32 -16.53 22.00
N VAL A 125 -4.20 -17.49 22.34
CA VAL A 125 -4.18 -18.83 21.73
C VAL A 125 -4.42 -18.72 20.22
N LYS A 126 -5.42 -17.92 19.80
CA LYS A 126 -5.74 -17.72 18.38
C LYS A 126 -4.57 -17.07 17.63
N ALA A 127 -3.96 -16.02 18.17
CA ALA A 127 -2.82 -15.33 17.57
C ALA A 127 -1.59 -16.24 17.44
N LEU A 128 -1.39 -17.18 18.37
CA LEU A 128 -0.33 -18.18 18.28
C LEU A 128 -0.60 -19.23 17.20
N LEU A 129 -1.84 -19.69 17.07
CA LEU A 129 -2.24 -20.66 16.03
C LEU A 129 -2.19 -20.04 14.62
N GLU A 130 -2.58 -18.78 14.49
CA GLU A 130 -2.61 -18.03 13.21
C GLU A 130 -1.28 -17.32 12.91
N LYS A 131 -0.23 -17.54 13.72
CA LYS A 131 1.06 -16.87 13.57
C LYS A 131 1.66 -17.13 12.18
N VAL A 132 1.85 -16.04 11.43
CA VAL A 132 2.47 -16.06 10.09
C VAL A 132 3.93 -16.50 10.19
N GLN A 133 4.32 -17.43 9.31
CA GLN A 133 5.70 -17.90 9.20
C GLN A 133 6.59 -16.82 8.56
N PRO A 134 7.88 -16.73 8.93
CA PRO A 134 8.79 -15.69 8.42
C PRO A 134 8.98 -15.76 6.90
N GLU A 135 8.85 -16.94 6.30
CA GLU A 135 8.94 -17.14 4.84
C GLU A 135 7.82 -16.45 4.06
N LEU A 136 6.69 -16.16 4.71
CA LEU A 136 5.53 -15.51 4.10
C LEU A 136 5.66 -13.97 4.10
N ILE A 137 6.73 -13.42 4.66
CA ILE A 137 6.96 -11.97 4.71
C ILE A 137 7.51 -11.51 3.36
N GLY A 138 6.61 -11.06 2.48
CA GLY A 138 6.91 -10.46 1.18
C GLY A 138 6.58 -8.97 1.11
N LEU A 139 6.96 -8.33 0.00
CA LEU A 139 6.61 -6.92 -0.25
C LEU A 139 5.11 -6.73 -0.51
N ASP A 140 4.53 -7.67 -1.25
CA ASP A 140 3.10 -7.68 -1.58
C ASP A 140 2.45 -8.92 -0.93
N PRO A 141 1.56 -8.74 0.06
CA PRO A 141 0.90 -9.86 0.72
C PRO A 141 -0.07 -10.61 -0.20
N GLY A 142 -0.51 -10.01 -1.31
CA GLY A 142 -1.39 -10.64 -2.29
C GLY A 142 -0.74 -11.78 -3.09
N GLN A 143 0.59 -11.91 -3.03
CA GLN A 143 1.34 -12.88 -3.83
C GLN A 143 1.03 -14.34 -3.45
N LEU A 144 0.63 -14.61 -2.20
CA LEU A 144 0.35 -15.97 -1.73
C LEU A 144 -0.83 -16.64 -2.45
N GLY A 145 -1.78 -15.85 -2.96
CA GLY A 145 -2.92 -16.36 -3.73
C GLY A 145 -2.64 -16.57 -5.21
N LEU A 146 -1.46 -16.18 -5.71
CA LEU A 146 -1.14 -16.21 -7.13
C LEU A 146 -0.45 -17.50 -7.54
N VAL A 147 -0.70 -17.93 -8.78
CA VAL A 147 0.03 -19.04 -9.38
C VAL A 147 1.39 -18.55 -9.88
N GLY A 148 2.45 -19.27 -9.54
CA GLY A 148 3.78 -18.99 -10.05
C GLY A 148 3.81 -19.09 -11.58
N ARG A 149 4.09 -17.96 -12.26
CA ARG A 149 4.06 -17.88 -13.74
C ARG A 149 4.96 -18.92 -14.40
N ALA A 150 6.18 -19.09 -13.90
CA ALA A 150 7.14 -20.06 -14.45
C ALA A 150 6.64 -21.50 -14.37
N SER A 151 6.05 -21.90 -13.23
CA SER A 151 5.49 -23.25 -13.07
C SER A 151 4.25 -23.45 -13.95
N TRP A 152 3.42 -22.42 -14.07
CA TRP A 152 2.25 -22.45 -14.96
C TRP A 152 2.67 -22.57 -16.43
N GLU A 153 3.67 -21.79 -16.87
CA GLU A 153 4.20 -21.83 -18.24
C GLU A 153 4.82 -23.19 -18.58
N GLN A 154 5.57 -23.79 -17.66
CA GLN A 154 6.11 -25.14 -17.83
C GLN A 154 4.98 -26.18 -17.96
N ARG A 155 4.02 -26.19 -17.02
CA ARG A 155 2.86 -27.10 -17.09
C ARG A 155 2.04 -26.89 -18.36
N HIS A 156 1.95 -25.65 -18.85
CA HIS A 156 1.29 -25.34 -20.11
C HIS A 156 2.07 -25.95 -21.27
N GLN A 157 3.38 -25.71 -21.35
CA GLN A 157 4.24 -26.29 -22.40
C GLN A 157 4.19 -27.81 -22.43
N ASP A 158 4.25 -28.47 -21.27
CA ASP A 158 4.15 -29.93 -21.16
C ASP A 158 2.79 -30.44 -21.68
N LYS A 159 1.69 -29.75 -21.36
CA LYS A 159 0.37 -30.06 -21.89
C LYS A 159 0.29 -29.88 -23.41
N VAL A 160 0.85 -28.80 -23.94
CA VAL A 160 0.89 -28.53 -25.39
C VAL A 160 1.70 -29.62 -26.11
N GLN A 161 2.83 -30.04 -25.54
CA GLN A 161 3.65 -31.12 -26.10
C GLN A 161 2.92 -32.46 -26.08
N ALA A 162 2.23 -32.79 -24.97
CA ALA A 162 1.48 -34.03 -24.84
C ALA A 162 0.25 -34.10 -25.78
N LEU A 163 -0.45 -32.97 -25.96
CA LEU A 163 -1.64 -32.88 -26.82
C LEU A 163 -1.29 -32.66 -28.29
N GLY A 164 -0.07 -32.21 -28.60
CA GLY A 164 0.36 -31.86 -29.96
C GLY A 164 -0.32 -30.60 -30.53
N PHE A 165 -1.20 -29.95 -29.76
CA PHE A 165 -1.79 -28.65 -30.08
C PHE A 165 -1.97 -27.83 -28.80
N ASP A 166 -2.00 -26.51 -28.93
CA ASP A 166 -2.23 -25.64 -27.78
C ASP A 166 -3.72 -25.29 -27.64
N PRO A 167 -4.40 -25.76 -26.58
CA PRO A 167 -5.83 -25.49 -26.36
C PRO A 167 -6.12 -24.04 -26.01
N LEU A 168 -5.13 -23.27 -25.53
CA LEU A 168 -5.26 -21.85 -25.20
C LEU A 168 -4.68 -20.94 -26.29
N ALA A 169 -4.09 -21.51 -27.35
CA ALA A 169 -3.60 -20.72 -28.45
C ALA A 169 -4.75 -20.07 -29.22
N LYS A 170 -4.84 -18.75 -29.13
CA LYS A 170 -5.67 -17.96 -30.03
C LYS A 170 -5.24 -18.20 -31.46
N VAL A 171 -6.18 -18.63 -32.31
CA VAL A 171 -5.94 -18.86 -33.73
C VAL A 171 -5.50 -17.54 -34.37
N LYS A 172 -4.23 -17.44 -34.77
CA LYS A 172 -3.73 -16.25 -35.47
C LYS A 172 -4.54 -16.05 -36.75
N TYR A 173 -5.20 -14.90 -36.90
CA TYR A 173 -5.96 -14.57 -38.09
C TYR A 173 -5.06 -14.59 -39.34
N THR A 174 -5.30 -15.56 -40.22
CA THR A 174 -4.64 -15.67 -41.51
C THR A 174 -5.55 -15.09 -42.60
N PRO A 175 -5.17 -13.96 -43.24
CA PRO A 175 -6.03 -13.31 -44.23
C PRO A 175 -6.11 -14.15 -45.51
N LYS A 176 -7.32 -14.51 -45.94
CA LYS A 176 -7.53 -15.22 -47.21
C LYS A 176 -7.09 -14.38 -48.41
N PHE A 177 -6.26 -14.95 -49.28
CA PHE A 177 -5.87 -14.31 -50.55
C PHE A 177 -7.04 -14.33 -51.54
N LYS A 178 -7.27 -13.19 -52.23
CA LYS A 178 -8.35 -13.03 -53.22
C LYS A 178 -7.73 -12.83 -54.61
N THR A 179 -8.30 -13.47 -55.63
CA THR A 179 -7.87 -13.37 -57.03
C THR A 179 -8.21 -12.00 -57.65
N LYS A 180 -7.68 -11.72 -58.85
CA LYS A 180 -7.83 -10.45 -59.62
C LYS A 180 -7.40 -9.18 -58.86
N GLY A 181 -6.13 -9.09 -58.44
CA GLY A 181 -5.54 -7.85 -57.90
C GLY A 181 -6.09 -7.35 -56.56
N ARG A 182 -6.92 -8.15 -55.88
CA ARG A 182 -7.53 -7.82 -54.57
C ARG A 182 -6.67 -8.25 -53.37
N SER A 183 -5.52 -8.88 -53.61
CA SER A 183 -4.54 -9.38 -52.63
C SER A 183 -3.27 -8.53 -52.52
N SER A 184 -3.25 -7.29 -53.02
CA SER A 184 -2.10 -6.38 -52.84
C SER A 184 -1.71 -6.22 -51.36
N SER A 185 -0.41 -6.10 -51.07
CA SER A 185 0.14 -6.07 -49.70
C SER A 185 -0.61 -5.10 -48.76
N GLY A 186 -0.93 -3.88 -49.21
CA GLY A 186 -1.71 -2.91 -48.43
C GLY A 186 -3.14 -3.34 -48.09
N LYS A 187 -3.83 -4.03 -49.00
CA LYS A 187 -5.19 -4.58 -48.77
C LYS A 187 -5.19 -5.79 -47.84
N VAL A 188 -4.08 -6.52 -47.76
CA VAL A 188 -3.88 -7.61 -46.80
C VAL A 188 -3.64 -7.04 -45.40
N GLN A 189 -2.80 -6.00 -45.30
CA GLN A 189 -2.50 -5.33 -44.03
C GLN A 189 -3.72 -4.59 -43.46
N LYS A 190 -4.55 -3.97 -44.32
CA LYS A 190 -5.82 -3.33 -43.92
C LYS A 190 -6.81 -4.32 -43.31
N ARG A 191 -6.89 -5.54 -43.86
CA ARG A 191 -7.74 -6.62 -43.31
C ARG A 191 -7.21 -7.16 -41.97
N LYS A 192 -5.88 -7.32 -41.83
CA LYS A 192 -5.28 -7.66 -40.54
C LYS A 192 -5.58 -6.60 -39.47
N LYS A 193 -5.49 -5.30 -39.81
CA LYS A 193 -5.83 -4.20 -38.89
C LYS A 193 -7.31 -4.15 -38.51
N GLN A 194 -8.22 -4.50 -39.41
CA GLN A 194 -9.66 -4.55 -39.10
C GLN A 194 -10.00 -5.63 -38.06
N VAL A 195 -9.34 -6.78 -38.15
CA VAL A 195 -9.53 -7.92 -37.22
C VAL A 195 -8.71 -7.77 -35.94
N ALA A 196 -7.63 -6.97 -35.95
CA ALA A 196 -6.75 -6.77 -34.80
C ALA A 196 -7.45 -6.20 -33.55
N HIS A 197 -8.62 -5.58 -33.69
CA HIS A 197 -9.40 -5.04 -32.57
C HIS A 197 -10.60 -5.93 -32.17
N GLU A 198 -10.78 -7.12 -32.77
CA GLU A 198 -11.83 -8.07 -32.33
C GLU A 198 -11.61 -8.48 -30.87
N ASP A 199 -10.36 -8.76 -30.48
CA ASP A 199 -10.01 -9.10 -29.09
C ASP A 199 -10.41 -8.02 -28.06
N GLN A 200 -10.24 -6.74 -28.42
CA GLN A 200 -10.66 -5.62 -27.56
C GLN A 200 -12.19 -5.51 -27.49
N ARG A 201 -12.91 -5.84 -28.56
CA ARG A 201 -14.38 -5.82 -28.57
C ARG A 201 -14.97 -6.94 -27.72
N ASP A 202 -14.36 -8.12 -27.75
CA ASP A 202 -14.84 -9.27 -26.96
C ASP A 202 -14.60 -9.04 -25.47
N GLN A 203 -13.44 -8.50 -25.08
CA GLN A 203 -13.16 -8.08 -23.69
C GLN A 203 -14.12 -6.98 -23.20
N ILE A 204 -14.47 -6.02 -24.06
CA ILE A 204 -15.44 -4.98 -23.72
C ILE A 204 -16.86 -5.55 -23.59
N ARG A 205 -17.21 -6.62 -24.33
CA ARG A 205 -18.50 -7.30 -24.18
C ARG A 205 -18.60 -8.08 -22.87
N GLU A 206 -17.57 -8.86 -22.53
CA GLU A 206 -17.53 -9.62 -21.27
C GLU A 206 -17.52 -8.75 -20.01
N THR A 207 -17.14 -7.48 -20.11
CA THR A 207 -17.13 -6.53 -18.98
C THR A 207 -18.39 -5.68 -18.87
N VAL A 208 -19.28 -5.73 -19.87
CA VAL A 208 -20.55 -4.97 -19.93
C VAL A 208 -21.77 -5.84 -19.59
N GLU A 209 -21.65 -7.17 -19.70
CA GLU A 209 -22.57 -8.15 -19.08
C GLU A 209 -22.24 -8.36 -17.60
#